data_AF-A0A2K5C6G6-F1
#
_entry.id   AF-A0A2K5C6G6-F1
#
_cell.length_a   1.000
_cell.length_b   1.000
_cell.length_c   1.000
_cell.angle_alpha   90.00
_cell.angle_beta   90.00
_cell.angle_gamma   90.00
#
_symmetry.space_group_name_H-M   'P 1'
#
loop_
_entity.id
_entity.type
_entity.pdbx_description
1 polymer ?
#
loop_
_entity_poly.entity_id
_entity_poly.type
_entity_poly.pdbx_seq_one_letter_code
_entity_poly.pdbx_strand_id
1 'polypeptide(L)'
;MASNKFKRILNRELTHLSETSRSGNQVSEYISQTFLDQQTEVELPTVTTEEPPKPVSQISDLHGLCHSASLSSATVPRFGVQTEQEEQLVKVDQGLVPGSFTHLYTGQWDTNKWGLDVFKVAELSGNRPLTAIIFSIFQERDLLKTFQIPADTLATYLLLLEGHYHADVAYHNSLHAADVAQSTHVLLATPALEAVFTDLEILAALFASAIHDVDHPGNHHLAVGFKLLQAENCDIFQNLSTKQRLSLRRMVIDMVLATDMSKHMNLLADLKTMVETKKVTSLGVLLLDNYPDRIQVLQSLVHCADLSNPTKPLPLYRQWTDRIMAEFFQQGDRERESGLDISPMCDKHTASVEKSQVGFIDYIAHPLWETWADLVHPDAQDLLDTLEDNREWYQSKIPRSPSGLTNPERGGPDRFQFGLPLEEAEEEEEEEEEEGEETALDKEALELSDTELPPEASPDPGDLPLDNQRT
;
A
#
# COMPACT_ATOMS: atom_id res chain seq x y z
N MET A 1 -12.54 7.23 -15.88
CA MET A 1 -13.83 7.89 -15.57
C MET A 1 -14.18 7.71 -14.09
N ALA A 2 -14.31 6.48 -13.58
CA ALA A 2 -14.62 6.22 -12.15
C ALA A 2 -13.68 6.91 -11.15
N SER A 3 -12.35 6.75 -11.26
CA SER A 3 -11.39 7.39 -10.34
C SER A 3 -11.52 8.92 -10.26
N ASN A 4 -11.78 9.61 -11.38
CA ASN A 4 -11.98 11.06 -11.37
C ASN A 4 -13.25 11.47 -10.61
N LYS A 5 -14.33 10.68 -10.73
CA LYS A 5 -15.57 10.88 -9.95
C LYS A 5 -15.33 10.69 -8.46
N PHE A 6 -14.60 9.65 -8.05
CA PHE A 6 -14.20 9.43 -6.66
C PHE A 6 -13.38 10.58 -6.09
N LYS A 7 -12.37 11.05 -6.84
CA LYS A 7 -11.53 12.18 -6.44
C LYS A 7 -12.35 13.46 -6.27
N ARG A 8 -13.32 13.72 -7.15
CA ARG A 8 -14.24 14.88 -7.02
C ARG A 8 -15.12 14.79 -5.78
N ILE A 9 -15.74 13.64 -5.53
CA ILE A 9 -16.59 13.41 -4.33
C ILE A 9 -15.74 13.57 -3.06
N LEU A 10 -14.58 12.94 -3.00
CA LEU A 10 -13.69 13.08 -1.85
C LEU A 10 -13.26 14.54 -1.65
N ASN A 11 -12.88 15.27 -2.69
CA ASN A 11 -12.53 16.69 -2.59
C ASN A 11 -13.67 17.53 -1.99
N ARG A 12 -14.93 17.25 -2.39
CA ARG A 12 -16.11 17.93 -1.82
C ARG A 12 -16.24 17.67 -0.32
N GLU A 13 -16.11 16.40 0.09
CA GLU A 13 -16.19 16.00 1.50
C GLU A 13 -15.03 16.57 2.33
N LEU A 14 -13.82 16.55 1.80
CA LEU A 14 -12.64 17.13 2.44
C LEU A 14 -12.75 18.65 2.60
N THR A 15 -13.42 19.33 1.67
CA THR A 15 -13.72 20.77 1.77
C THR A 15 -14.67 21.03 2.94
N HIS A 16 -15.77 20.26 3.03
CA HIS A 16 -16.71 20.35 4.16
C HIS A 16 -16.05 20.03 5.52
N LEU A 17 -15.20 19.00 5.57
CA LEU A 17 -14.42 18.65 6.76
C LEU A 17 -13.49 19.80 7.19
N SER A 18 -12.85 20.45 6.21
CA SER A 18 -11.93 21.57 6.44
C SER A 18 -12.64 22.76 7.11
N GLU A 19 -13.87 23.04 6.71
CA GLU A 19 -14.68 24.13 7.25
C GLU A 19 -15.22 23.85 8.67
N THR A 20 -15.30 22.58 9.07
CA THR A 20 -15.94 22.17 10.33
C THR A 20 -15.10 22.54 11.56
N SER A 21 -13.76 22.46 11.47
CA SER A 21 -12.86 22.82 12.58
C SER A 21 -11.41 22.92 12.14
N ARG A 22 -10.55 23.59 12.93
CA ARG A 22 -9.08 23.59 12.70
C ARG A 22 -8.50 22.18 12.58
N SER A 23 -8.94 21.25 13.42
CA SER A 23 -8.52 19.84 13.34
C SER A 23 -9.04 19.17 12.06
N GLY A 24 -10.25 19.51 11.60
CA GLY A 24 -10.80 19.02 10.35
C GLY A 24 -10.01 19.51 9.14
N ASN A 25 -9.60 20.78 9.14
CA ASN A 25 -8.69 21.34 8.14
C ASN A 25 -7.33 20.63 8.11
N GLN A 26 -6.70 20.35 9.25
CA GLN A 26 -5.45 19.59 9.29
C GLN A 26 -5.59 18.16 8.73
N VAL A 27 -6.68 17.47 9.06
CA VAL A 27 -6.97 16.13 8.52
C VAL A 27 -7.23 16.19 7.01
N SER A 28 -8.00 17.18 6.57
CA SER A 28 -8.29 17.41 5.15
C SER A 28 -7.02 17.66 4.34
N GLU A 29 -6.15 18.56 4.80
CA GLU A 29 -4.86 18.84 4.15
C GLU A 29 -3.96 17.61 4.11
N TYR A 30 -3.87 16.85 5.20
CA TYR A 30 -3.11 15.61 5.23
C TYR A 30 -3.62 14.60 4.22
N ILE A 31 -4.95 14.38 4.16
CA ILE A 31 -5.54 13.43 3.21
C ILE A 31 -5.27 13.87 1.78
N SER A 32 -5.50 15.14 1.46
CA SER A 32 -5.27 15.68 0.12
C SER A 32 -3.81 15.61 -0.31
N GLN A 33 -2.86 15.86 0.60
CA GLN A 33 -1.44 15.82 0.25
C GLN A 33 -0.90 14.39 0.12
N THR A 34 -1.49 13.42 0.84
CA THR A 34 -0.96 12.05 0.95
C THR A 34 -1.68 11.05 0.05
N PHE A 35 -3.01 11.15 -0.10
CA PHE A 35 -3.84 10.14 -0.75
C PHE A 35 -4.46 10.56 -2.09
N LEU A 36 -4.28 11.83 -2.48
CA LEU A 36 -4.65 12.32 -3.80
C LEU A 36 -3.40 12.54 -4.63
N ASP A 37 -3.42 12.06 -5.88
CA ASP A 37 -2.41 12.42 -6.87
C ASP A 37 -2.37 13.95 -6.99
N GLN A 38 -1.24 14.56 -6.59
CA GLN A 38 -1.00 15.96 -6.90
C GLN A 38 -0.84 16.05 -8.42
N GLN A 39 -1.77 16.73 -9.10
CA GLN A 39 -1.55 17.20 -10.46
C GLN A 39 -0.40 18.21 -10.39
N THR A 40 0.82 17.71 -10.40
CA THR A 40 1.97 18.56 -10.61
C THR A 40 1.95 18.84 -12.10
N GLU A 41 1.39 19.99 -12.51
CA GLU A 41 1.92 20.64 -13.70
C GLU A 41 3.41 20.81 -13.43
N VAL A 42 4.22 19.93 -14.00
CA VAL A 42 5.66 20.13 -14.04
C VAL A 42 5.87 21.30 -14.98
N GLU A 43 5.80 22.52 -14.46
CA GLU A 43 6.47 23.65 -15.10
C GLU A 43 7.94 23.26 -15.18
N LEU A 44 8.33 22.81 -16.37
CA LEU A 44 9.72 22.51 -16.72
C LEU A 44 10.56 23.73 -16.32
N PRO A 45 11.52 23.59 -15.39
CA PRO A 45 12.42 24.68 -15.06
C PRO A 45 13.14 25.09 -16.35
N THR A 46 13.14 26.38 -16.64
CA THR A 46 13.91 26.94 -17.75
C THR A 46 15.37 26.59 -17.51
N VAL A 47 15.95 25.78 -18.41
CA VAL A 47 17.33 25.30 -18.34
C VAL A 47 18.27 26.50 -18.21
N THR A 48 18.80 26.70 -17.02
CA THR A 48 20.07 27.41 -16.83
C THR A 48 21.16 26.36 -16.74
N THR A 49 22.21 26.59 -17.50
CA THR A 49 23.30 25.67 -17.82
C THR A 49 24.16 25.30 -16.61
N GLU A 50 24.58 24.03 -16.60
CA GLU A 50 25.72 23.39 -15.91
C GLU A 50 25.50 22.73 -14.53
N GLU A 51 25.33 21.39 -14.53
CA GLU A 51 26.30 20.39 -14.03
C GLU A 51 25.90 18.98 -14.56
N PRO A 52 26.85 18.07 -14.87
CA PRO A 52 26.52 16.76 -15.41
C PRO A 52 25.91 15.82 -14.36
N PRO A 53 25.03 14.88 -14.76
CA PRO A 53 24.36 13.96 -13.83
C PRO A 53 25.39 13.05 -13.15
N LYS A 54 25.36 13.02 -11.81
CA LYS A 54 26.18 12.09 -11.02
C LYS A 54 25.66 10.65 -11.24
N PRO A 55 26.55 9.66 -11.40
CA PRO A 55 26.17 8.28 -11.64
C PRO A 55 25.49 7.65 -10.41
N VAL A 56 24.66 6.63 -10.66
CA VAL A 56 23.90 5.81 -9.70
C VAL A 56 24.82 4.91 -8.85
N SER A 57 25.89 5.49 -8.29
CA SER A 57 26.90 4.80 -7.47
C SER A 57 26.94 5.33 -6.03
N GLN A 58 25.84 5.91 -5.55
CA GLN A 58 25.70 6.39 -4.17
C GLN A 58 24.45 5.81 -3.48
N ILE A 59 24.15 4.53 -3.73
CA ILE A 59 23.51 3.72 -2.69
C ILE A 59 24.57 3.61 -1.61
N SER A 60 24.27 4.07 -0.40
CA SER A 60 25.16 4.02 0.76
C SER A 60 26.02 2.75 0.72
N ASP A 61 27.34 2.94 0.79
CA ASP A 61 28.31 1.87 0.70
C ASP A 61 27.84 0.64 1.49
N LEU A 62 27.67 -0.50 0.82
CA LEU A 62 27.40 -1.83 1.43
C LEU A 62 28.53 -2.28 2.39
N HIS A 63 29.49 -1.41 2.71
CA HIS A 63 30.57 -1.60 3.65
C HIS A 63 30.17 -1.05 5.03
N GLY A 64 29.43 -1.83 5.80
CA GLY A 64 29.10 -1.42 7.17
C GLY A 64 28.42 -2.44 8.08
N LEU A 65 28.07 -3.63 7.59
CA LEU A 65 27.44 -4.66 8.42
C LEU A 65 28.40 -5.83 8.65
N CYS A 66 28.58 -6.17 9.93
CA CYS A 66 29.32 -7.35 10.38
C CYS A 66 29.01 -8.55 9.49
N HIS A 67 30.06 -9.24 9.03
CA HIS A 67 29.96 -10.55 8.39
C HIS A 67 28.88 -11.39 9.09
N SER A 68 27.72 -11.55 8.45
CA SER A 68 26.76 -12.55 8.89
C SER A 68 27.48 -13.88 8.76
N ALA A 69 27.68 -14.57 9.88
CA ALA A 69 28.26 -15.89 9.85
C ALA A 69 27.36 -16.74 8.96
N SER A 70 27.86 -17.13 7.78
CA SER A 70 27.17 -18.04 6.86
C SER A 70 26.72 -19.26 7.66
N LEU A 71 25.41 -19.35 7.91
CA LEU A 71 24.82 -20.47 8.62
C LEU A 71 24.93 -21.69 7.70
N SER A 72 25.59 -22.76 8.14
CA SER A 72 25.53 -24.01 7.37
C SER A 72 24.10 -24.55 7.38
N SER A 73 23.68 -25.26 6.32
CA SER A 73 22.36 -25.88 6.23
C SER A 73 21.97 -26.76 7.44
N ALA A 74 22.96 -27.29 8.19
CA ALA A 74 22.74 -28.09 9.40
C ALA A 74 22.52 -27.27 10.69
N THR A 75 22.57 -25.93 10.61
CA THR A 75 22.60 -24.99 11.75
C THR A 75 21.57 -23.85 11.64
N VAL A 76 20.65 -23.88 10.66
CA VAL A 76 19.61 -22.85 10.55
C VAL A 76 18.60 -23.02 11.69
N PRO A 77 18.39 -21.99 12.53
CA PRO A 77 17.40 -22.04 13.62
C PRO A 77 15.99 -22.32 13.10
N ARG A 78 15.12 -22.86 13.95
CA ARG A 78 13.75 -23.25 13.54
C ARG A 78 12.97 -22.11 12.90
N PHE A 79 13.16 -20.89 13.41
CA PHE A 79 12.49 -19.67 12.98
C PHE A 79 13.41 -18.73 12.18
N GLY A 80 14.54 -19.23 11.66
CA GLY A 80 15.53 -18.43 10.93
C GLY A 80 16.36 -17.48 11.81
N VAL A 81 16.01 -17.32 13.10
CA VAL A 81 16.65 -16.42 14.06
C VAL A 81 17.23 -17.20 15.25
N GLN A 82 18.41 -16.81 15.72
CA GLN A 82 18.97 -17.32 16.97
C GLN A 82 18.45 -16.51 18.15
N THR A 83 17.82 -17.16 19.13
CA THR A 83 17.30 -16.51 20.33
C THR A 83 17.34 -17.47 21.52
N GLU A 84 17.65 -16.94 22.71
CA GLU A 84 17.58 -17.72 23.96
C GLU A 84 16.13 -18.05 24.37
N GLN A 85 15.15 -17.40 23.72
CA GLN A 85 13.72 -17.56 23.98
C GLN A 85 13.04 -18.50 22.98
N GLU A 86 13.79 -19.34 22.27
CA GLU A 86 13.26 -20.24 21.22
C GLU A 86 12.14 -21.16 21.75
N GLU A 87 12.23 -21.69 22.98
CA GLU A 87 11.16 -22.49 23.58
C GLU A 87 9.85 -21.71 23.78
N GLN A 88 9.95 -20.40 24.04
CA GLN A 88 8.78 -19.53 24.15
C GLN A 88 8.20 -19.25 22.76
N LEU A 89 9.02 -19.16 21.71
CA LEU A 89 8.51 -19.17 20.35
C LEU A 89 7.80 -20.50 20.02
N VAL A 90 8.32 -21.65 20.46
CA VAL A 90 7.71 -22.97 20.18
C VAL A 90 6.41 -23.23 20.94
N LYS A 91 6.33 -22.92 22.24
CA LYS A 91 5.09 -23.09 23.04
C LYS A 91 3.90 -22.31 22.47
N VAL A 92 4.26 -21.32 21.68
CA VAL A 92 3.39 -20.34 21.10
C VAL A 92 2.98 -20.79 19.67
N ASP A 93 3.68 -21.77 19.07
CA ASP A 93 3.41 -22.42 17.77
C ASP A 93 2.68 -23.79 17.90
N GLN A 94 2.86 -24.53 19.00
CA GLN A 94 2.23 -25.86 19.18
C GLN A 94 0.90 -25.81 19.94
N GLY A 95 -0.22 -25.76 19.22
CA GLY A 95 -1.53 -26.09 19.77
C GLY A 95 -1.73 -27.61 19.90
N LEU A 96 -1.69 -28.17 21.12
CA LEU A 96 -2.52 -29.30 21.60
C LEU A 96 -2.01 -29.87 22.95
N VAL A 97 -2.66 -29.49 24.05
CA VAL A 97 -2.87 -30.40 25.20
C VAL A 97 -4.33 -30.24 25.65
N PRO A 98 -5.21 -31.24 25.41
CA PRO A 98 -6.58 -31.20 25.93
C PRO A 98 -6.56 -31.42 27.44
N GLY A 99 -7.06 -30.47 28.23
CA GLY A 99 -7.47 -30.73 29.62
C GLY A 99 -6.88 -29.88 30.75
N SER A 100 -6.18 -28.77 30.48
CA SER A 100 -5.70 -27.87 31.54
C SER A 100 -6.49 -26.55 31.61
N PHE A 101 -7.13 -26.30 32.74
CA PHE A 101 -7.96 -25.12 33.04
C PHE A 101 -7.12 -23.87 33.36
N THR A 102 -6.12 -23.55 32.55
CA THR A 102 -5.31 -22.31 32.63
C THR A 102 -5.46 -21.53 31.33
N HIS A 103 -6.69 -21.08 31.03
CA HIS A 103 -7.09 -20.49 29.75
C HIS A 103 -7.29 -18.97 29.81
N LEU A 104 -6.34 -18.24 30.38
CA LEU A 104 -6.26 -16.78 30.29
C LEU A 104 -4.77 -16.41 30.16
N TYR A 105 -4.37 -15.87 29.00
CA TYR A 105 -3.06 -15.26 28.72
C TYR A 105 -1.84 -16.16 28.40
N THR A 106 -2.00 -17.34 27.82
CA THR A 106 -0.89 -17.99 27.09
C THR A 106 -1.04 -17.72 25.59
N GLY A 107 -0.61 -16.53 25.16
CA GLY A 107 -0.64 -16.13 23.75
C GLY A 107 0.20 -17.08 22.92
N GLN A 108 -0.46 -17.79 21.99
CA GLN A 108 0.12 -18.53 20.88
C GLN A 108 0.28 -17.57 19.67
N TRP A 109 1.39 -17.64 18.93
CA TRP A 109 1.80 -16.78 17.82
C TRP A 109 1.52 -17.65 16.61
N ASP A 110 0.27 -17.55 16.15
CA ASP A 110 -0.26 -18.30 15.03
C ASP A 110 -0.22 -17.38 13.83
N THR A 111 0.68 -17.65 12.88
CA THR A 111 0.85 -16.86 11.66
C THR A 111 -0.41 -16.80 10.80
N ASN A 112 -1.36 -17.71 10.99
CA ASN A 112 -2.63 -17.73 10.25
C ASN A 112 -3.72 -16.85 10.88
N LYS A 113 -3.51 -16.27 12.06
CA LYS A 113 -4.54 -15.49 12.76
C LYS A 113 -4.36 -14.00 12.59
N TRP A 114 -5.47 -13.33 12.29
CA TRP A 114 -5.55 -11.88 12.43
C TRP A 114 -5.34 -11.47 13.89
N GLY A 115 -4.62 -10.38 14.12
CA GLY A 115 -4.31 -9.90 15.48
C GLY A 115 -3.16 -10.65 16.17
N LEU A 116 -2.28 -11.31 15.39
CA LEU A 116 -0.97 -11.74 15.87
C LEU A 116 -0.25 -10.58 16.55
N ASP A 117 0.23 -10.79 17.78
CA ASP A 117 1.00 -9.78 18.50
C ASP A 117 2.45 -9.74 17.97
N VAL A 118 2.63 -8.99 16.88
CA VAL A 118 3.93 -8.78 16.24
C VAL A 118 4.96 -8.09 17.15
N PHE A 119 4.51 -7.27 18.11
CA PHE A 119 5.39 -6.68 19.13
C PHE A 119 5.97 -7.77 20.03
N LYS A 120 5.15 -8.75 20.43
CA LYS A 120 5.63 -9.89 21.21
C LYS A 120 6.56 -10.79 20.40
N VAL A 121 6.30 -10.98 19.11
CA VAL A 121 7.22 -11.70 18.21
C VAL A 121 8.58 -11.00 18.15
N ALA A 122 8.60 -9.67 18.06
CA ALA A 122 9.85 -8.90 18.08
C ALA A 122 10.64 -9.09 19.38
N GLU A 123 9.98 -9.05 20.53
CA GLU A 123 10.62 -9.33 21.83
C GLU A 123 11.27 -10.72 21.84
N LEU A 124 10.52 -11.74 21.42
CA LEU A 124 10.94 -13.14 21.50
C LEU A 124 12.01 -13.54 20.46
N SER A 125 12.05 -12.83 19.32
CA SER A 125 12.98 -13.09 18.22
C SER A 125 14.32 -12.34 18.35
N GLY A 126 14.54 -11.62 19.46
CA GLY A 126 15.74 -10.77 19.59
C GLY A 126 15.69 -9.53 18.69
N ASN A 127 14.49 -8.93 18.57
CA ASN A 127 14.17 -7.82 17.69
C ASN A 127 14.43 -8.13 16.20
N ARG A 128 14.04 -9.34 15.79
CA ARG A 128 14.07 -9.83 14.40
C ARG A 128 12.70 -10.34 13.92
N PRO A 129 11.62 -9.54 14.10
CA PRO A 129 10.27 -9.99 13.78
C PRO A 129 10.08 -10.33 12.30
N LEU A 130 10.68 -9.58 11.37
CA LEU A 130 10.49 -9.80 9.93
C LEU A 130 11.10 -11.14 9.51
N THR A 131 12.33 -11.43 9.95
CA THR A 131 12.97 -12.70 9.67
C THR A 131 12.15 -13.86 10.24
N ALA A 132 11.74 -13.77 11.51
CA ALA A 132 11.00 -14.83 12.19
C ALA A 132 9.67 -15.15 11.49
N ILE A 133 8.88 -14.12 11.18
CA ILE A 133 7.56 -14.26 10.56
C ILE A 133 7.66 -14.80 9.14
N ILE A 134 8.50 -14.21 8.28
CA ILE A 134 8.60 -14.65 6.88
C ILE A 134 9.13 -16.08 6.81
N PHE A 135 10.15 -16.41 7.60
CA PHE A 135 10.73 -17.75 7.60
C PHE A 135 9.69 -18.81 7.96
N SER A 136 8.84 -18.54 8.96
CA SER A 136 7.76 -19.44 9.37
C SER A 136 6.64 -19.53 8.35
N ILE A 137 6.23 -18.41 7.75
CA ILE A 137 5.26 -18.40 6.66
C ILE A 137 5.76 -19.24 5.48
N PHE A 138 7.06 -19.16 5.13
CA PHE A 138 7.65 -19.94 4.05
C PHE A 138 7.69 -21.44 4.34
N GLN A 139 7.85 -21.83 5.61
CA GLN A 139 7.73 -23.23 6.04
C GLN A 139 6.27 -23.71 6.00
N GLU A 140 5.35 -22.92 6.53
CA GLU A 140 3.93 -23.25 6.62
C GLU A 140 3.27 -23.42 5.26
N ARG A 141 3.60 -22.54 4.30
CA ARG A 141 3.11 -22.60 2.92
C ARG A 141 3.94 -23.53 2.02
N ASP A 142 4.90 -24.27 2.58
CA ASP A 142 5.85 -25.15 1.89
C ASP A 142 6.64 -24.50 0.73
N LEU A 143 6.78 -23.17 0.74
CA LEU A 143 7.41 -22.40 -0.34
C LEU A 143 8.90 -22.72 -0.50
N LEU A 144 9.58 -23.07 0.60
CA LEU A 144 10.96 -23.53 0.57
C LEU A 144 11.13 -24.77 -0.32
N LYS A 145 10.23 -25.75 -0.19
CA LYS A 145 10.29 -26.97 -1.01
C LYS A 145 9.81 -26.70 -2.43
N THR A 146 8.69 -26.00 -2.58
CA THR A 146 8.09 -25.68 -3.89
C THR A 146 9.07 -24.96 -4.81
N PHE A 147 9.81 -23.99 -4.28
CA PHE A 147 10.77 -23.19 -5.05
C PHE A 147 12.23 -23.59 -4.85
N GLN A 148 12.48 -24.70 -4.14
CA GLN A 148 13.82 -25.22 -3.84
C GLN A 148 14.73 -24.14 -3.23
N ILE A 149 14.21 -23.34 -2.30
CA ILE A 149 14.97 -22.29 -1.62
C ILE A 149 15.72 -22.94 -0.46
N PRO A 150 17.06 -22.91 -0.43
CA PRO A 150 17.80 -23.38 0.74
C PRO A 150 17.44 -22.52 1.96
N ALA A 151 17.18 -23.17 3.10
CA ALA A 151 16.76 -22.48 4.31
C ALA A 151 17.83 -21.48 4.80
N ASP A 152 19.12 -21.79 4.62
CA ASP A 152 20.22 -20.89 4.96
C ASP A 152 20.27 -19.67 4.03
N THR A 153 20.00 -19.83 2.74
CA THR A 153 19.88 -18.70 1.79
C THR A 153 18.72 -17.79 2.17
N LEU A 154 17.56 -18.35 2.54
CA LEU A 154 16.42 -17.55 3.01
C LEU A 154 16.76 -16.78 4.29
N ALA A 155 17.30 -17.44 5.30
CA ALA A 155 17.66 -16.79 6.56
C ALA A 155 18.71 -15.69 6.34
N THR A 156 19.71 -15.94 5.48
CA THR A 156 20.76 -14.95 5.17
C THR A 156 20.17 -13.73 4.48
N TYR A 157 19.31 -13.92 3.47
CA TYR A 157 18.63 -12.82 2.80
C TYR A 157 17.74 -12.02 3.76
N LEU A 158 16.92 -12.68 4.58
CA LEU A 158 15.99 -12.01 5.50
C LEU A 158 16.72 -11.23 6.60
N LEU A 159 17.79 -11.78 7.18
CA LEU A 159 18.60 -11.08 8.17
C LEU A 159 19.27 -9.83 7.56
N LEU A 160 19.72 -9.93 6.31
CA LEU A 160 20.29 -8.81 5.58
C LEU A 160 19.22 -7.75 5.26
N LEU A 161 18.05 -8.16 4.78
CA LEU A 161 16.89 -7.31 4.50
C LEU A 161 16.44 -6.55 5.75
N GLU A 162 16.22 -7.28 6.85
CA GLU A 162 15.81 -6.71 8.13
C GLU A 162 16.87 -5.75 8.69
N GLY A 163 18.16 -5.97 8.39
CA GLY A 163 19.23 -5.02 8.73
C GLY A 163 19.22 -3.71 7.93
N HIS A 164 18.48 -3.63 6.82
CA HIS A 164 18.29 -2.41 6.03
C HIS A 164 17.00 -1.65 6.38
N TYR A 165 16.21 -2.14 7.34
CA TYR A 165 15.18 -1.34 7.98
C TYR A 165 15.79 -0.57 9.15
N HIS A 166 15.49 0.73 9.21
CA HIS A 166 16.13 1.64 10.16
C HIS A 166 15.45 1.53 11.53
N ALA A 167 16.20 1.14 12.56
CA ALA A 167 15.65 0.90 13.90
C ALA A 167 15.30 2.20 14.66
N ASP A 168 15.81 3.34 14.20
CA ASP A 168 15.52 4.67 14.71
C ASP A 168 14.24 5.29 14.11
N VAL A 169 13.73 4.73 13.01
CA VAL A 169 12.42 5.06 12.44
C VAL A 169 11.33 4.40 13.28
N ALA A 170 10.34 5.16 13.76
CA ALA A 170 9.41 4.71 14.79
C ALA A 170 8.35 3.72 14.28
N TYR A 171 7.85 3.93 13.06
CA TYR A 171 6.80 3.14 12.41
C TYR A 171 7.32 2.33 11.23
N HIS A 172 7.87 2.97 10.19
CA HIS A 172 8.31 2.31 8.94
C HIS A 172 9.67 1.58 9.12
N ASN A 173 9.70 0.61 10.03
CA ASN A 173 10.84 -0.25 10.33
C ASN A 173 10.46 -1.74 10.10
N SER A 174 11.35 -2.68 10.44
CA SER A 174 11.12 -4.10 10.14
C SER A 174 9.91 -4.69 10.88
N LEU A 175 9.47 -4.07 11.97
CA LEU A 175 8.27 -4.49 12.69
C LEU A 175 7.01 -4.27 11.86
N HIS A 176 6.91 -3.11 11.19
CA HIS A 176 5.80 -2.80 10.29
C HIS A 176 5.82 -3.74 9.09
N ALA A 177 6.98 -3.92 8.46
CA ALA A 177 7.14 -4.89 7.37
C ALA A 177 6.72 -6.33 7.77
N ALA A 178 7.00 -6.73 9.00
CA ALA A 178 6.57 -8.03 9.53
C ALA A 178 5.04 -8.11 9.71
N ASP A 179 4.40 -7.04 10.20
CA ASP A 179 2.94 -6.95 10.33
C ASP A 179 2.24 -7.00 8.97
N VAL A 180 2.73 -6.23 7.99
CA VAL A 180 2.18 -6.22 6.62
C VAL A 180 2.34 -7.59 5.96
N ALA A 181 3.51 -8.23 6.08
CA ALA A 181 3.71 -9.54 5.49
C ALA A 181 2.86 -10.64 6.14
N GLN A 182 2.68 -10.61 7.47
CA GLN A 182 1.80 -11.54 8.14
C GLN A 182 0.32 -11.28 7.82
N SER A 183 -0.09 -10.02 7.77
CA SER A 183 -1.45 -9.64 7.37
C SER A 183 -1.74 -10.08 5.94
N THR A 184 -0.78 -9.87 5.02
CA THR A 184 -0.81 -10.39 3.63
C THR A 184 -0.98 -11.91 3.63
N HIS A 185 -0.22 -12.63 4.45
CA HIS A 185 -0.35 -14.08 4.59
C HIS A 185 -1.76 -14.50 5.02
N VAL A 186 -2.39 -13.81 5.97
CA VAL A 186 -3.75 -14.13 6.41
C VAL A 186 -4.77 -13.84 5.31
N LEU A 187 -4.67 -12.69 4.63
CA LEU A 187 -5.58 -12.32 3.55
C LEU A 187 -5.47 -13.26 2.33
N LEU A 188 -4.28 -13.79 2.03
CA LEU A 188 -4.10 -14.81 0.99
C LEU A 188 -4.77 -16.15 1.34
N ALA A 189 -5.12 -16.37 2.62
CA ALA A 189 -5.83 -17.56 3.09
C ALA A 189 -7.34 -17.36 3.23
N THR A 190 -7.87 -16.20 2.82
CA THR A 190 -9.30 -15.92 2.79
C THR A 190 -10.05 -16.98 1.95
N PRO A 191 -11.12 -17.63 2.47
CA PRO A 191 -11.86 -18.67 1.75
C PRO A 191 -12.34 -18.29 0.35
N ALA A 192 -12.81 -17.06 0.14
CA ALA A 192 -13.19 -16.56 -1.18
C ALA A 192 -12.03 -16.53 -2.21
N LEU A 193 -10.79 -16.61 -1.75
CA LEU A 193 -9.56 -16.62 -2.56
C LEU A 193 -8.89 -18.01 -2.61
N GLU A 194 -9.55 -19.05 -2.09
CA GLU A 194 -9.02 -20.41 -2.07
C GLU A 194 -8.69 -20.90 -3.48
N ALA A 195 -7.45 -21.37 -3.66
CA ALA A 195 -6.91 -21.85 -4.94
C ALA A 195 -6.98 -20.84 -6.11
N VAL A 196 -7.24 -19.56 -5.82
CA VAL A 196 -7.22 -18.51 -6.85
C VAL A 196 -5.79 -18.24 -7.29
N PHE A 197 -4.87 -18.00 -6.36
CA PHE A 197 -3.48 -17.64 -6.65
C PHE A 197 -2.55 -18.85 -6.80
N THR A 198 -1.61 -18.75 -7.73
CA THR A 198 -0.51 -19.72 -7.89
C THR A 198 0.52 -19.53 -6.79
N ASP A 199 1.33 -20.55 -6.53
CA ASP A 199 2.44 -20.45 -5.58
C ASP A 199 3.40 -19.29 -5.91
N LEU A 200 3.55 -18.94 -7.20
CA LEU A 200 4.45 -17.86 -7.62
C LEU A 200 3.88 -16.47 -7.29
N GLU A 201 2.56 -16.31 -7.39
CA GLU A 201 1.86 -15.10 -6.98
C GLU A 201 1.87 -14.94 -5.45
N ILE A 202 1.65 -16.04 -4.72
CA ILE A 202 1.77 -16.07 -3.25
C ILE A 202 3.20 -15.69 -2.82
N LEU A 203 4.22 -16.28 -3.45
CA LEU A 203 5.63 -15.93 -3.20
C LEU A 203 5.89 -14.45 -3.50
N ALA A 204 5.37 -13.93 -4.61
CA ALA A 204 5.54 -12.54 -5.00
C ALA A 204 4.88 -11.58 -4.01
N ALA A 205 3.67 -11.87 -3.54
CA ALA A 205 2.95 -11.03 -2.59
C ALA A 205 3.66 -10.97 -1.24
N LEU A 206 4.08 -12.12 -0.71
CA LEU A 206 4.84 -12.17 0.55
C LEU A 206 6.20 -11.46 0.44
N PHE A 207 6.89 -11.62 -0.70
CA PHE A 207 8.13 -10.92 -0.95
C PHE A 207 7.93 -9.41 -1.10
N ALA A 208 6.89 -8.97 -1.81
CA ALA A 208 6.54 -7.55 -1.94
C ALA A 208 6.28 -6.93 -0.57
N SER A 209 5.43 -7.54 0.24
CA SER A 209 5.14 -7.07 1.61
C SER A 209 6.38 -7.01 2.50
N ALA A 210 7.32 -7.97 2.36
CA ALA A 210 8.55 -7.97 3.15
C ALA A 210 9.53 -6.84 2.78
N ILE A 211 9.47 -6.32 1.55
CA ILE A 211 10.42 -5.30 1.05
C ILE A 211 9.78 -3.93 0.86
N HIS A 212 8.46 -3.77 1.01
CA HIS A 212 7.72 -2.61 0.51
C HIS A 212 8.25 -1.27 1.04
N ASP A 213 8.80 -1.26 2.26
CA ASP A 213 9.33 -0.09 2.96
C ASP A 213 10.83 -0.17 3.29
N VAL A 214 11.58 -1.12 2.70
CA VAL A 214 13.00 -1.28 3.06
C VAL A 214 13.77 0.01 2.77
N ASP A 215 14.67 0.40 3.68
CA ASP A 215 15.46 1.63 3.62
C ASP A 215 14.65 2.94 3.70
N HIS A 216 13.40 2.90 4.18
CA HIS A 216 12.64 4.11 4.53
C HIS A 216 13.43 4.98 5.53
N PRO A 217 13.59 6.31 5.31
CA PRO A 217 12.80 7.21 4.45
C PRO A 217 13.27 7.35 2.98
N GLY A 218 14.16 6.50 2.48
CA GLY A 218 14.51 6.49 1.07
C GLY A 218 13.42 5.85 0.20
N ASN A 219 13.03 6.47 -0.92
CA ASN A 219 11.99 5.96 -1.83
C ASN A 219 12.47 4.85 -2.79
N HIS A 220 13.49 4.07 -2.40
CA HIS A 220 14.18 3.10 -3.27
C HIS A 220 13.93 1.64 -2.87
N HIS A 221 12.80 1.35 -2.22
CA HIS A 221 12.47 0.05 -1.62
C HIS A 221 12.68 -1.13 -2.58
N LEU A 222 12.11 -1.05 -3.79
CA LEU A 222 12.28 -2.06 -4.84
C LEU A 222 13.75 -2.23 -5.25
N ALA A 223 14.49 -1.14 -5.43
CA ALA A 223 15.88 -1.19 -5.86
C ALA A 223 16.74 -1.87 -4.79
N VAL A 224 16.56 -1.51 -3.52
CA VAL A 224 17.28 -2.10 -2.38
C VAL A 224 16.92 -3.58 -2.25
N GLY A 225 15.63 -3.93 -2.14
CA GLY A 225 15.18 -5.32 -1.97
C GLY A 225 15.73 -6.27 -3.04
N PHE A 226 15.65 -5.89 -4.32
CA PHE A 226 16.24 -6.70 -5.40
C PHE A 226 17.76 -6.67 -5.43
N LYS A 227 18.42 -5.59 -4.96
CA LYS A 227 19.88 -5.51 -4.90
C LYS A 227 20.45 -6.47 -3.86
N LEU A 228 19.78 -6.64 -2.73
CA LEU A 228 20.21 -7.54 -1.64
C LEU A 228 20.30 -9.00 -2.07
N LEU A 229 19.49 -9.43 -3.07
CA LEU A 229 19.59 -10.77 -3.67
C LEU A 229 20.96 -11.04 -4.33
N GLN A 230 21.74 -10.01 -4.65
CA GLN A 230 23.07 -10.13 -5.27
C GLN A 230 24.19 -10.32 -4.23
N ALA A 231 23.88 -10.25 -2.94
CA ALA A 231 24.84 -10.53 -1.88
C ALA A 231 25.16 -12.03 -1.78
N GLU A 232 26.24 -12.36 -1.07
CA GLU A 232 26.65 -13.75 -0.86
C GLU A 232 25.56 -14.54 -0.13
N ASN A 233 25.18 -15.71 -0.68
CA ASN A 233 24.12 -16.57 -0.17
C ASN A 233 22.76 -15.88 0.04
N CYS A 234 22.40 -14.91 -0.80
CA CYS A 234 21.14 -14.18 -0.68
C CYS A 234 20.15 -14.38 -1.86
N ASP A 235 20.54 -15.05 -2.95
CA ASP A 235 19.62 -15.25 -4.10
C ASP A 235 18.58 -16.34 -3.82
N ILE A 236 17.52 -15.98 -3.07
CA ILE A 236 16.38 -16.88 -2.78
C ILE A 236 15.59 -17.27 -4.04
N PHE A 237 15.87 -16.67 -5.19
CA PHE A 237 15.24 -16.98 -6.48
C PHE A 237 16.17 -17.71 -7.45
N GLN A 238 17.33 -18.18 -6.99
CA GLN A 238 18.34 -18.83 -7.83
C GLN A 238 17.81 -20.04 -8.61
N ASN A 239 16.87 -20.79 -8.03
CA ASN A 239 16.30 -22.01 -8.61
C ASN A 239 15.01 -21.79 -9.41
N LEU A 240 14.53 -20.54 -9.52
CA LEU A 240 13.43 -20.19 -10.40
C LEU A 240 13.90 -20.15 -11.85
N SER A 241 13.06 -20.62 -12.78
CA SER A 241 13.31 -20.42 -14.21
C SER A 241 13.32 -18.93 -14.57
N THR A 242 13.99 -18.56 -15.67
CA THR A 242 14.01 -17.17 -16.17
C THR A 242 12.61 -16.58 -16.33
N LYS A 243 11.65 -17.37 -16.83
CA LYS A 243 10.26 -16.93 -16.98
C LYS A 243 9.61 -16.64 -15.63
N GLN A 244 9.82 -17.50 -14.63
CA GLN A 244 9.30 -17.28 -13.27
C GLN A 244 9.93 -16.05 -12.62
N ARG A 245 11.27 -15.84 -12.75
CA ARG A 245 11.94 -14.65 -12.20
C ARG A 245 11.41 -13.35 -12.81
N LEU A 246 11.19 -13.33 -14.14
CA LEU A 246 10.60 -12.18 -14.82
C LEU A 246 9.16 -11.92 -14.37
N SER A 247 8.34 -12.96 -14.26
CA SER A 247 6.95 -12.85 -13.79
C SER A 247 6.88 -12.37 -12.35
N LEU A 248 7.65 -12.97 -11.45
CA LEU A 248 7.74 -12.57 -10.04
C LEU A 248 8.20 -11.13 -9.92
N ARG A 249 9.26 -10.75 -10.65
CA ARG A 249 9.76 -9.37 -10.63
C ARG A 249 8.69 -8.37 -11.06
N ARG A 250 7.94 -8.67 -12.12
CA ARG A 250 6.84 -7.80 -12.58
C ARG A 250 5.77 -7.64 -11.50
N MET A 251 5.28 -8.74 -10.94
CA MET A 251 4.23 -8.71 -9.91
C MET A 251 4.68 -7.95 -8.66
N VAL A 252 5.92 -8.18 -8.19
CA VAL A 252 6.49 -7.47 -7.03
C VAL A 252 6.58 -5.97 -7.30
N ILE A 253 7.02 -5.56 -8.49
CA ILE A 253 7.07 -4.14 -8.85
C ILE A 253 5.66 -3.54 -8.86
N ASP A 254 4.70 -4.23 -9.50
CA ASP A 254 3.31 -3.79 -9.57
C ASP A 254 2.70 -3.62 -8.15
N MET A 255 2.99 -4.53 -7.23
CA MET A 255 2.49 -4.48 -5.83
C MET A 255 3.17 -3.42 -4.96
N VAL A 256 4.50 -3.30 -4.98
CA VAL A 256 5.18 -2.29 -4.15
C VAL A 256 4.91 -0.87 -4.66
N LEU A 257 4.75 -0.66 -5.97
CA LEU A 257 4.33 0.66 -6.47
C LEU A 257 2.88 1.00 -6.10
N ALA A 258 2.05 0.00 -5.81
CA ALA A 258 0.69 0.21 -5.35
C ALA A 258 0.59 0.59 -3.86
N THR A 259 1.67 0.46 -3.08
CA THR A 259 1.70 0.96 -1.68
C THR A 259 1.97 2.46 -1.60
N ASP A 260 2.22 3.13 -2.74
CA ASP A 260 2.22 4.60 -2.79
C ASP A 260 0.80 5.11 -2.45
N MET A 261 0.69 5.79 -1.31
CA MET A 261 -0.57 6.29 -0.78
C MET A 261 -1.26 7.25 -1.74
N SER A 262 -0.52 7.96 -2.62
CA SER A 262 -1.12 8.84 -3.64
C SER A 262 -2.00 8.08 -4.64
N LYS A 263 -1.77 6.76 -4.78
CA LYS A 263 -2.52 5.86 -5.67
C LYS A 263 -3.75 5.27 -5.04
N HIS A 264 -3.98 5.48 -3.74
CA HIS A 264 -5.10 4.89 -3.00
C HIS A 264 -6.44 5.04 -3.72
N MET A 265 -6.78 6.24 -4.21
CA MET A 265 -8.08 6.47 -4.86
C MET A 265 -8.23 5.72 -6.19
N ASN A 266 -7.12 5.52 -6.92
CA ASN A 266 -7.14 4.73 -8.15
C ASN A 266 -7.38 3.25 -7.81
N LEU A 267 -6.65 2.72 -6.83
CA LEU A 267 -6.81 1.34 -6.35
C LEU A 267 -8.23 1.07 -5.83
N LEU A 268 -8.78 2.00 -5.04
CA LEU A 268 -10.14 1.90 -4.51
C LEU A 268 -11.20 1.89 -5.63
N ALA A 269 -11.05 2.78 -6.61
CA ALA A 269 -11.97 2.83 -7.75
C ALA A 269 -11.92 1.52 -8.57
N ASP A 270 -10.72 1.03 -8.85
CA ASP A 270 -10.53 -0.21 -9.58
C ASP A 270 -11.14 -1.40 -8.80
N LEU A 271 -10.89 -1.47 -7.48
CA LEU A 271 -11.45 -2.51 -6.60
C LEU A 271 -12.98 -2.48 -6.58
N LYS A 272 -13.61 -1.30 -6.54
CA LYS A 272 -15.08 -1.17 -6.61
C LYS A 272 -15.63 -1.70 -7.93
N THR A 273 -15.03 -1.33 -9.06
CA THR A 273 -15.42 -1.88 -10.37
C THR A 273 -15.27 -3.41 -10.41
N MET A 274 -14.25 -3.96 -9.74
CA MET A 274 -14.10 -5.40 -9.62
C MET A 274 -15.22 -6.03 -8.78
N VAL A 275 -15.62 -5.42 -7.66
CA VAL A 275 -16.76 -5.90 -6.85
C VAL A 275 -18.05 -5.96 -7.68
N GLU A 276 -18.32 -4.94 -8.50
CA GLU A 276 -19.51 -4.87 -9.37
C GLU A 276 -19.51 -5.95 -10.46
N THR A 277 -18.33 -6.32 -10.95
CA THR A 277 -18.16 -7.26 -12.07
C THR A 277 -17.74 -8.66 -11.64
N LYS A 278 -17.61 -8.91 -10.33
CA LYS A 278 -17.05 -10.16 -9.79
C LYS A 278 -17.86 -11.37 -10.23
N LYS A 279 -17.15 -12.41 -10.62
CA LYS A 279 -17.72 -13.73 -10.89
C LYS A 279 -17.35 -14.66 -9.75
N VAL A 280 -18.33 -15.40 -9.26
CA VAL A 280 -18.15 -16.31 -8.12
C VAL A 280 -18.60 -17.71 -8.54
N THR A 281 -17.85 -18.72 -8.15
CA THR A 281 -18.23 -20.13 -8.33
C THR A 281 -19.44 -20.50 -7.47
N SER A 282 -20.03 -21.68 -7.69
CA SER A 282 -21.07 -22.23 -6.81
C SER A 282 -20.62 -22.46 -5.37
N LEU A 283 -19.30 -22.44 -5.10
CA LEU A 283 -18.71 -22.63 -3.77
C LEU A 283 -18.37 -21.30 -3.08
N GLY A 284 -18.66 -20.15 -3.69
CA GLY A 284 -18.34 -18.85 -3.09
C GLY A 284 -16.92 -18.32 -3.41
N VAL A 285 -16.12 -19.08 -4.17
CA VAL A 285 -14.75 -18.68 -4.57
C VAL A 285 -14.78 -17.72 -5.75
N LEU A 286 -13.97 -16.66 -5.70
CA LEU A 286 -13.78 -15.68 -6.76
C LEU A 286 -13.12 -16.29 -8.01
N LEU A 287 -13.62 -15.93 -9.18
CA LEU A 287 -13.06 -16.31 -10.47
C LEU A 287 -12.27 -15.15 -11.07
N LEU A 288 -10.95 -15.29 -11.09
CA LEU A 288 -10.02 -14.34 -11.71
C LEU A 288 -9.29 -15.02 -12.88
N ASP A 289 -9.84 -14.84 -14.08
CA ASP A 289 -9.48 -15.61 -15.28
C ASP A 289 -8.19 -15.13 -15.97
N ASN A 290 -7.79 -13.88 -15.73
CA ASN A 290 -6.69 -13.23 -16.44
C ASN A 290 -5.71 -12.54 -15.49
N TYR A 291 -4.51 -12.24 -15.98
CA TYR A 291 -3.46 -11.59 -15.18
C TYR A 291 -3.87 -10.21 -14.62
N PRO A 292 -4.47 -9.29 -15.41
CA PRO A 292 -4.94 -7.99 -14.90
C PRO A 292 -5.81 -8.09 -13.65
N ASP A 293 -6.84 -8.95 -13.67
CA ASP A 293 -7.75 -9.09 -12.52
C ASP A 293 -6.99 -9.63 -11.29
N ARG A 294 -6.07 -10.58 -11.51
CA ARG A 294 -5.29 -11.22 -10.44
C ARG A 294 -4.30 -10.25 -9.80
N ILE A 295 -3.56 -9.48 -10.59
CA ILE A 295 -2.59 -8.52 -10.06
C ILE A 295 -3.30 -7.38 -9.34
N GLN A 296 -4.47 -6.94 -9.82
CA GLN A 296 -5.27 -5.91 -9.16
C GLN A 296 -5.76 -6.35 -7.78
N VAL A 297 -6.22 -7.60 -7.62
CA VAL A 297 -6.56 -8.15 -6.30
C VAL A 297 -5.33 -8.22 -5.40
N LEU A 298 -4.18 -8.66 -5.91
CA LEU A 298 -2.94 -8.75 -5.13
C LEU A 298 -2.43 -7.37 -4.69
N GLN A 299 -2.50 -6.36 -5.56
CA GLN A 299 -2.18 -4.96 -5.22
C GLN A 299 -3.11 -4.46 -4.10
N SER A 300 -4.42 -4.68 -4.26
CA SER A 300 -5.42 -4.29 -3.24
C SER A 300 -5.20 -5.03 -1.92
N LEU A 301 -4.83 -6.30 -1.97
CA LEU A 301 -4.56 -7.13 -0.80
C LEU A 301 -3.34 -6.62 -0.02
N VAL A 302 -2.22 -6.34 -0.69
CA VAL A 302 -1.02 -5.77 -0.05
C VAL A 302 -1.32 -4.38 0.50
N HIS A 303 -2.06 -3.55 -0.24
CA HIS A 303 -2.49 -2.22 0.23
C HIS A 303 -3.41 -2.28 1.45
N CYS A 304 -4.35 -3.23 1.50
CA CYS A 304 -5.16 -3.50 2.69
C CYS A 304 -4.29 -3.95 3.87
N ALA A 305 -3.30 -4.82 3.63
CA ALA A 305 -2.36 -5.26 4.67
C ALA A 305 -1.53 -4.10 5.24
N ASP A 306 -1.13 -3.15 4.40
CA ASP A 306 -0.40 -1.94 4.80
C ASP A 306 -1.30 -0.99 5.62
N LEU A 307 -2.55 -0.82 5.20
CA LEU A 307 -3.57 -0.03 5.92
C LEU A 307 -4.39 -0.86 6.92
N SER A 308 -3.78 -1.88 7.52
CA SER A 308 -4.48 -2.86 8.37
C SER A 308 -4.52 -2.51 9.85
N ASN A 309 -3.67 -1.62 10.35
CA ASN A 309 -3.58 -1.39 11.80
C ASN A 309 -4.93 -1.03 12.45
N PRO A 310 -5.80 -0.20 11.84
CA PRO A 310 -7.10 0.13 12.42
C PRO A 310 -8.08 -1.04 12.54
N THR A 311 -7.85 -2.15 11.82
CA THR A 311 -8.68 -3.36 11.90
C THR A 311 -8.09 -4.43 12.83
N LYS A 312 -6.93 -4.16 13.46
CA LYS A 312 -6.33 -5.03 14.47
C LYS A 312 -7.01 -4.82 15.84
N PRO A 313 -6.92 -5.77 16.77
CA PRO A 313 -7.37 -5.56 18.14
C PRO A 313 -6.80 -4.26 18.73
N LEU A 314 -7.65 -3.51 19.44
CA LEU A 314 -7.33 -2.17 19.96
C LEU A 314 -5.95 -2.03 20.63
N PRO A 315 -5.46 -2.98 21.46
CA PRO A 315 -4.12 -2.87 22.06
C PRO A 315 -2.97 -2.83 21.04
N LEU A 316 -3.11 -3.51 19.90
CA LEU A 316 -2.13 -3.45 18.82
C LEU A 316 -2.28 -2.16 18.04
N TYR A 317 -3.51 -1.81 17.66
CA TYR A 317 -3.78 -0.58 16.91
C TYR A 317 -3.25 0.66 17.63
N ARG A 318 -3.46 0.77 18.95
CA ARG A 318 -2.93 1.89 19.74
C ARG A 318 -1.42 2.00 19.71
N GLN A 319 -0.69 0.88 19.77
CA GLN A 319 0.77 0.90 19.66
C GLN A 319 1.23 1.36 18.28
N TRP A 320 0.49 0.98 17.23
CA TRP A 320 0.76 1.47 15.87
C TRP A 320 0.48 2.97 15.72
N THR A 321 -0.65 3.45 16.26
CA THR A 321 -0.95 4.89 16.29
C THR A 321 0.14 5.68 17.02
N ASP A 322 0.60 5.22 18.18
CA ASP A 322 1.67 5.88 18.93
C ASP A 322 2.98 5.97 18.11
N ARG A 323 3.29 4.91 17.34
CA ARG A 323 4.49 4.84 16.49
C ARG A 323 4.41 5.76 15.27
N ILE A 324 3.30 5.74 14.52
CA ILE A 324 3.17 6.60 13.34
C ILE A 324 3.15 8.08 13.74
N MET A 325 2.48 8.41 14.86
CA MET A 325 2.52 9.78 15.38
C MET A 325 3.93 10.18 15.84
N ALA A 326 4.66 9.28 16.50
CA ALA A 326 6.06 9.55 16.85
C ALA A 326 6.93 9.83 15.62
N GLU A 327 6.72 9.11 14.53
CA GLU A 327 7.45 9.33 13.28
C GLU A 327 7.08 10.67 12.61
N PHE A 328 5.80 11.00 12.50
CA PHE A 328 5.34 12.30 12.01
C PHE A 328 5.91 13.45 12.83
N PHE A 329 5.97 13.30 14.16
CA PHE A 329 6.55 14.34 15.01
C PHE A 329 8.07 14.47 14.83
N GLN A 330 8.78 13.37 14.57
CA GLN A 330 10.21 13.43 14.21
C GLN A 330 10.42 14.12 12.86
N GLN A 331 9.54 13.91 11.88
CA GLN A 331 9.56 14.67 10.64
C GLN A 331 9.33 16.16 10.89
N GLY A 332 8.30 16.53 11.65
CA GLY A 332 8.01 17.93 11.95
C GLY A 332 9.11 18.63 12.76
N ASP A 333 9.82 17.89 13.62
CA ASP A 333 11.00 18.40 14.30
C ASP A 333 12.15 18.69 13.28
N ARG A 334 12.41 17.81 12.32
CA ARG A 334 13.39 18.04 11.23
C ARG A 334 13.02 19.19 10.30
N GLU A 335 11.74 19.31 9.94
CA GLU A 335 11.22 20.42 9.12
C GLU A 335 11.44 21.76 9.84
N ARG A 336 11.09 21.82 11.13
CA ARG A 336 11.30 23.02 11.97
C ARG A 336 12.78 23.38 12.09
N GLU A 337 13.65 22.40 12.31
CA GLU A 337 15.11 22.62 12.40
C GLU A 337 15.71 23.11 11.07
N SER A 338 15.12 22.69 9.94
CA SER A 338 15.53 23.10 8.60
C SER A 338 14.90 24.41 8.13
N GLY A 339 14.03 25.02 8.95
CA GLY A 339 13.32 26.25 8.61
C GLY A 339 12.24 26.07 7.54
N LEU A 340 11.74 24.85 7.35
CA LEU A 340 10.63 24.52 6.46
C LEU A 340 9.29 24.69 7.20
N ASP A 341 8.22 24.90 6.44
CA ASP A 341 6.86 24.80 6.97
C ASP A 341 6.62 23.36 7.44
N ILE A 342 5.99 23.23 8.62
CA ILE A 342 5.73 21.91 9.21
C ILE A 342 4.55 21.29 8.49
N SER A 343 4.74 20.07 8.00
CA SER A 343 3.70 19.31 7.29
C SER A 343 2.47 19.10 8.18
N PRO A 344 1.26 18.98 7.58
CA PRO A 344 0.07 18.58 8.32
C PRO A 344 0.35 17.31 9.15
N MET A 345 -0.28 17.22 10.33
CA MET A 345 -0.08 16.12 11.30
C MET A 345 1.30 15.98 11.94
N CYS A 346 2.33 16.69 11.46
CA CYS A 346 3.71 16.55 11.93
C CYS A 346 4.07 17.45 13.12
N ASP A 347 3.20 18.39 13.51
CA ASP A 347 3.43 19.24 14.68
C ASP A 347 2.80 18.66 15.96
N LYS A 348 3.64 18.11 16.85
CA LYS A 348 3.24 17.55 18.16
C LYS A 348 2.50 18.52 19.09
N HIS A 349 2.62 19.82 18.87
CA HIS A 349 1.95 20.83 19.69
C HIS A 349 0.52 21.15 19.23
N THR A 350 0.17 20.77 18.00
CA THR A 350 -1.13 21.11 17.40
C THR A 350 -1.91 19.89 16.91
N ALA A 351 -1.25 18.74 16.72
CA ALA A 351 -1.89 17.51 16.28
C ALA A 351 -2.95 17.01 17.28
N SER A 352 -4.12 16.64 16.75
CA SER A 352 -5.20 16.01 17.51
C SER A 352 -5.31 14.54 17.12
N VAL A 353 -4.52 13.68 17.78
CA VAL A 353 -4.39 12.26 17.43
C VAL A 353 -5.74 11.57 17.27
N GLU A 354 -6.65 11.69 18.24
CA GLU A 354 -7.92 10.97 18.22
C GLU A 354 -8.82 11.39 17.06
N LYS A 355 -8.88 12.70 16.76
CA LYS A 355 -9.65 13.22 15.62
C LYS A 355 -9.05 12.76 14.30
N SER A 356 -7.73 12.72 14.20
CA SER A 356 -7.04 12.27 13.00
C SER A 356 -7.21 10.79 12.75
N GLN A 357 -7.24 9.95 13.80
CA GLN A 357 -7.57 8.53 13.65
C GLN A 357 -9.02 8.32 13.20
N VAL A 358 -9.98 9.08 13.76
CA VAL A 358 -11.38 9.02 13.30
C VAL A 358 -11.48 9.43 11.82
N GLY A 359 -10.89 10.56 11.43
CA GLY A 359 -10.92 11.01 10.04
C GLY A 359 -10.22 10.05 9.09
N PHE A 360 -9.05 9.52 9.47
CA PHE A 360 -8.36 8.51 8.68
C PHE A 360 -9.22 7.25 8.46
N ILE A 361 -9.92 6.77 9.51
CA ILE A 361 -10.83 5.64 9.34
C ILE A 361 -11.99 6.00 8.42
N ASP A 362 -12.68 7.12 8.67
CA ASP A 362 -13.88 7.49 7.92
C ASP A 362 -13.61 7.72 6.42
N TYR A 363 -12.49 8.35 6.08
CA TYR A 363 -12.19 8.77 4.70
C TYR A 363 -11.27 7.83 3.92
N ILE A 364 -10.46 7.01 4.61
CA ILE A 364 -9.44 6.16 3.95
C ILE A 364 -9.63 4.68 4.31
N ALA A 365 -9.54 4.32 5.59
CA ALA A 365 -9.48 2.91 5.97
C ALA A 365 -10.83 2.20 5.78
N HIS A 366 -11.94 2.79 6.23
CA HIS A 366 -13.27 2.19 6.13
C HIS A 366 -13.71 2.01 4.67
N PRO A 367 -13.64 3.01 3.77
CA PRO A 367 -14.01 2.80 2.37
C PRO A 367 -13.22 1.68 1.68
N LEU A 368 -11.92 1.54 2.00
CA LEU A 368 -11.08 0.47 1.49
C LEU A 368 -11.51 -0.90 2.03
N TRP A 369 -11.62 -1.02 3.35
CA TRP A 369 -11.95 -2.29 4.01
C TRP A 369 -13.39 -2.74 3.77
N GLU A 370 -14.33 -1.81 3.63
CA GLU A 370 -15.71 -2.08 3.20
C GLU A 370 -15.72 -2.68 1.79
N THR A 371 -15.02 -2.05 0.85
CA THR A 371 -14.94 -2.56 -0.53
C THR A 371 -14.23 -3.92 -0.58
N TRP A 372 -13.17 -4.11 0.20
CA TRP A 372 -12.51 -5.41 0.33
C TRP A 372 -13.46 -6.47 0.91
N ALA A 373 -14.19 -6.14 1.98
CA ALA A 373 -15.17 -7.03 2.59
C ALA A 373 -16.29 -7.40 1.62
N ASP A 374 -16.75 -6.48 0.77
CA ASP A 374 -17.71 -6.77 -0.29
C ASP A 374 -17.12 -7.73 -1.33
N LEU A 375 -15.85 -7.59 -1.71
CA LEU A 375 -15.19 -8.49 -2.66
C LEU A 375 -15.18 -9.95 -2.13
N VAL A 376 -14.73 -10.13 -0.89
CA VAL A 376 -14.53 -11.45 -0.26
C VAL A 376 -15.62 -11.86 0.72
N HIS A 377 -16.81 -11.25 0.64
CA HIS A 377 -17.91 -11.50 1.57
C HIS A 377 -18.23 -13.01 1.69
N PRO A 378 -18.37 -13.55 2.92
CA PRO A 378 -18.49 -12.85 4.21
C PRO A 378 -17.18 -12.75 5.01
N ASP A 379 -16.04 -13.13 4.43
CA ASP A 379 -14.85 -13.55 5.17
C ASP A 379 -14.17 -12.43 6.00
N ALA A 380 -14.35 -11.16 5.62
CA ALA A 380 -13.72 -10.01 6.27
C ALA A 380 -14.65 -9.23 7.22
N GLN A 381 -15.86 -9.72 7.49
CA GLN A 381 -16.85 -8.98 8.31
C GLN A 381 -16.32 -8.67 9.71
N ASP A 382 -15.69 -9.64 10.39
CA ASP A 382 -15.12 -9.44 11.73
C ASP A 382 -14.04 -8.33 11.75
N LEU A 383 -13.32 -8.14 10.63
CA LEU A 383 -12.31 -7.09 10.50
C LEU A 383 -12.96 -5.71 10.39
N LEU A 384 -14.08 -5.62 9.66
CA LEU A 384 -14.86 -4.39 9.51
C LEU A 384 -15.55 -4.02 10.83
N ASP A 385 -16.11 -4.99 11.53
CA ASP A 385 -16.70 -4.78 12.87
C ASP A 385 -15.64 -4.25 13.86
N THR A 386 -14.43 -4.83 13.84
CA THR A 386 -13.30 -4.36 14.66
C THR A 386 -12.86 -2.94 14.29
N LEU A 387 -12.88 -2.60 13.00
CA LEU A 387 -12.58 -1.26 12.52
C LEU A 387 -13.57 -0.22 13.07
N GLU A 388 -14.87 -0.55 13.02
CA GLU A 388 -15.95 0.28 13.56
C GLU A 388 -15.79 0.46 15.08
N ASP A 389 -15.57 -0.62 15.83
CA ASP A 389 -15.34 -0.58 17.28
C ASP A 389 -14.13 0.32 17.64
N ASN A 390 -13.02 0.18 16.90
CA ASN A 390 -11.82 0.99 17.11
C ASN A 390 -12.06 2.47 16.79
N ARG A 391 -12.83 2.75 15.73
CA ARG A 391 -13.24 4.11 15.34
C ARG A 391 -14.11 4.76 16.42
N GLU A 392 -15.09 4.03 16.94
CA GLU A 392 -15.93 4.48 18.06
C GLU A 392 -15.10 4.72 19.33
N TRP A 393 -14.12 3.85 19.60
CA TRP A 393 -13.23 4.04 20.73
C TRP A 393 -12.45 5.35 20.62
N TYR A 394 -11.81 5.64 19.49
CA TYR A 394 -11.10 6.90 19.28
C TYR A 394 -12.04 8.11 19.33
N GLN A 395 -13.23 8.02 18.73
CA GLN A 395 -14.26 9.04 18.82
C GLN A 395 -14.62 9.36 20.29
N SER A 396 -14.74 8.33 21.14
CA SER A 396 -15.04 8.49 22.56
C SER A 396 -13.91 9.15 23.36
N LYS A 397 -12.67 9.14 22.85
CA LYS A 397 -11.50 9.76 23.48
C LYS A 397 -11.28 11.21 23.09
N ILE A 398 -11.95 11.71 22.04
CA ILE A 398 -11.87 13.12 21.65
C ILE A 398 -12.31 13.99 22.84
N PRO A 399 -11.46 14.91 23.34
CA PRO A 399 -11.82 15.78 24.44
C PRO A 399 -13.05 16.61 24.09
N ARG A 400 -14.08 16.57 24.95
CA ARG A 400 -15.23 17.47 24.80
C ARG A 400 -14.75 18.90 25.05
N SER A 401 -14.94 19.77 24.06
CA SER A 401 -14.83 21.21 24.30
C SER A 401 -15.72 21.58 25.48
N PRO A 402 -15.31 22.50 26.38
CA PRO A 402 -16.20 23.02 27.40
C PRO A 402 -17.33 23.78 26.70
N SER A 403 -18.45 23.11 26.43
CA SER A 403 -19.61 23.72 25.79
C SER A 403 -20.30 24.66 26.79
N GLY A 404 -20.28 25.95 26.48
CA GLY A 404 -21.33 26.86 26.92
C GLY A 404 -22.69 26.35 26.45
N LEU A 405 -23.70 26.58 27.28
CA LEU A 405 -25.09 26.15 27.10
C LEU A 405 -25.68 26.61 25.75
N THR A 406 -25.92 25.70 24.81
CA THR A 406 -26.97 25.84 23.78
C THR A 406 -27.57 24.49 23.40
N ASN A 407 -28.87 24.52 23.10
CA ASN A 407 -29.86 23.44 23.05
C ASN A 407 -29.53 22.17 22.22
N PRO A 408 -30.15 21.03 22.54
CA PRO A 408 -30.01 19.78 21.82
C PRO A 408 -31.11 19.63 20.76
N GLU A 409 -30.85 19.96 19.50
CA GLU A 409 -31.59 19.34 18.39
C GLU A 409 -30.70 19.14 17.15
N ARG A 410 -30.72 17.90 16.65
CA ARG A 410 -30.18 17.38 15.38
C ARG A 410 -28.66 17.19 15.28
N GLY A 411 -28.22 16.01 15.71
CA GLY A 411 -27.04 15.33 15.18
C GLY A 411 -27.38 13.86 15.00
N GLY A 412 -27.78 13.46 13.79
CA GLY A 412 -27.74 12.07 13.38
C GLY A 412 -26.31 11.70 12.99
N PRO A 413 -25.94 10.41 12.95
CA PRO A 413 -24.63 10.01 12.46
C PRO A 413 -24.63 10.15 10.93
N ASP A 414 -23.90 11.13 10.41
CA ASP A 414 -23.50 11.14 8.99
C ASP A 414 -22.46 10.04 8.81
N ARG A 415 -22.95 8.83 8.53
CA ARG A 415 -22.12 7.69 8.11
C ARG A 415 -21.85 7.87 6.62
N PHE A 416 -20.59 8.09 6.26
CA PHE A 416 -20.17 8.16 4.86
C PHE A 416 -20.42 6.78 4.22
N GLN A 417 -21.36 6.73 3.28
CA GLN A 417 -21.64 5.55 2.48
C GLN A 417 -21.54 5.96 1.02
N PHE A 418 -20.67 5.29 0.27
CA PHE A 418 -20.50 5.59 -1.14
C PHE A 418 -21.65 4.96 -1.94
N GLY A 419 -22.80 5.62 -1.99
CA GLY A 419 -23.89 5.25 -2.89
C GLY A 419 -23.76 5.99 -4.22
N LEU A 420 -23.94 5.29 -5.35
CA LEU A 420 -24.18 5.92 -6.65
C LEU A 420 -25.70 6.12 -6.79
N PRO A 421 -26.26 7.34 -6.71
CA PRO A 421 -27.62 7.58 -7.11
C PRO A 421 -27.68 7.57 -8.65
N LEU A 422 -28.56 6.75 -9.22
CA LEU A 422 -28.87 6.73 -10.65
C LEU A 422 -29.33 8.09 -11.21
N GLU A 423 -29.74 9.02 -10.33
CA GLU A 423 -30.21 10.36 -10.70
C GLU A 423 -29.07 11.32 -11.12
N GLU A 424 -27.84 11.11 -10.66
CA GLU A 424 -26.69 11.98 -11.03
C GLU A 424 -26.06 11.61 -12.39
N ALA A 425 -26.50 10.50 -13.01
CA ALA A 425 -26.07 10.14 -14.38
C ALA A 425 -26.86 10.91 -15.46
N GLU A 426 -28.05 11.41 -15.13
CA GLU A 426 -28.87 12.20 -16.05
C GLU A 426 -28.41 13.66 -16.11
N GLU A 427 -27.87 14.21 -15.00
CA GLU A 427 -27.27 15.56 -14.98
C GLU A 427 -25.92 15.61 -15.74
N GLU A 428 -25.17 14.50 -15.80
CA GLU A 428 -23.92 14.39 -16.57
C GLU A 428 -24.16 14.32 -18.10
N GLU A 429 -25.31 13.83 -18.58
CA GLU A 429 -25.66 13.90 -20.02
C GLU A 429 -25.99 15.34 -20.47
N GLU A 430 -26.51 16.18 -19.57
CA GLU A 430 -26.80 17.59 -19.87
C GLU A 430 -25.54 18.48 -19.85
N GLU A 431 -24.58 18.24 -18.94
CA GLU A 431 -23.31 19.00 -18.89
C GLU A 431 -22.32 18.60 -20.03
N GLU A 432 -22.30 17.32 -20.46
CA GLU A 432 -21.49 16.90 -21.62
C GLU A 432 -22.04 17.41 -22.97
N GLU A 433 -23.36 17.66 -23.08
CA GLU A 433 -23.97 18.33 -24.24
C GLU A 433 -23.58 19.82 -24.32
N GLU A 434 -23.48 20.53 -23.19
CA GLU A 434 -23.05 21.94 -23.16
C GLU A 434 -21.56 22.13 -23.49
N GLU A 435 -20.64 21.29 -22.98
CA GLU A 435 -19.21 21.35 -23.36
C GLU A 435 -18.97 20.91 -24.83
N GLY A 436 -19.82 20.02 -25.36
CA GLY A 436 -19.79 19.61 -26.77
C GLY A 436 -20.18 20.74 -27.74
N GLU A 437 -21.12 21.61 -27.35
CA GLU A 437 -21.56 22.74 -28.18
C GLU A 437 -20.55 23.91 -28.17
N GLU A 438 -19.86 24.20 -27.06
CA GLU A 438 -18.83 25.25 -27.03
C GLU A 438 -17.62 24.91 -27.94
N THR A 439 -17.24 23.64 -28.04
CA THR A 439 -16.11 23.22 -28.90
C THR A 439 -16.47 23.15 -30.40
N ALA A 440 -17.76 23.10 -30.75
CA ALA A 440 -18.24 23.14 -32.13
C ALA A 440 -18.24 24.57 -32.70
N LEU A 441 -18.55 25.57 -31.86
CA LEU A 441 -18.61 26.98 -32.25
C LEU A 441 -17.23 27.60 -32.53
N ASP A 442 -16.18 27.10 -31.89
CA ASP A 442 -14.79 27.55 -32.15
C ASP A 442 -14.19 26.95 -33.43
N LYS A 443 -14.75 25.86 -33.97
CA LYS A 443 -14.30 25.25 -35.23
C LYS A 443 -14.90 25.89 -36.48
N GLU A 444 -16.11 26.44 -36.41
CA GLU A 444 -16.75 27.12 -37.56
C GLU A 444 -16.17 28.52 -37.85
N ALA A 445 -15.41 29.12 -36.93
CA ALA A 445 -14.82 30.44 -37.11
C ALA A 445 -13.52 30.44 -37.96
N LEU A 446 -12.93 29.27 -38.27
CA LEU A 446 -11.64 29.15 -38.96
C LEU A 446 -11.72 28.69 -40.43
N GLU A 447 -12.91 28.40 -40.98
CA GLU A 447 -13.05 27.89 -42.37
C GLU A 447 -13.66 28.89 -43.37
N LEU A 448 -13.76 30.17 -43.04
CA LEU A 448 -14.28 31.21 -43.96
C LEU A 448 -13.22 32.26 -44.34
N SER A 449 -12.14 31.82 -44.99
CA SER A 449 -11.41 32.68 -45.93
C SER A 449 -10.65 31.83 -46.94
N ASP A 450 -11.22 31.63 -48.13
CA ASP A 450 -10.53 31.89 -49.40
C ASP A 450 -11.41 31.45 -50.58
N THR A 451 -11.99 32.45 -51.23
CA THR A 451 -12.75 32.32 -52.48
C THR A 451 -11.87 32.71 -53.69
N GLU A 452 -11.97 31.86 -54.71
CA GLU A 452 -11.80 32.11 -56.16
C GLU A 452 -10.40 32.26 -56.78
N LEU A 453 -10.12 31.42 -57.80
CA LEU A 453 -9.82 31.79 -59.20
C LEU A 453 -9.86 30.56 -60.14
N PRO A 454 -10.14 30.71 -61.46
CA PRO A 454 -10.73 29.69 -62.35
C PRO A 454 -9.72 28.93 -63.25
N PRO A 455 -10.16 27.95 -64.10
CA PRO A 455 -9.31 26.88 -64.63
C PRO A 455 -8.80 27.14 -66.06
N GLU A 456 -7.63 26.58 -66.42
CA GLU A 456 -7.32 26.22 -67.83
C GLU A 456 -6.10 25.29 -68.01
N ALA A 457 -6.29 24.31 -68.91
CA ALA A 457 -5.35 23.64 -69.83
C ALA A 457 -4.11 22.82 -69.34
N SER A 458 -4.13 21.51 -69.66
CA SER A 458 -2.94 20.67 -69.92
C SER A 458 -2.23 21.13 -71.22
N PRO A 459 -0.92 20.85 -71.50
CA PRO A 459 -0.43 19.48 -71.75
C PRO A 459 1.09 19.16 -71.51
N ASP A 460 1.37 17.86 -71.27
CA ASP A 460 2.48 17.01 -71.78
C ASP A 460 3.98 17.32 -71.46
N PRO A 461 4.96 16.43 -71.79
CA PRO A 461 5.87 15.84 -70.81
C PRO A 461 7.36 16.09 -71.14
N GLY A 462 8.28 15.67 -70.28
CA GLY A 462 9.69 15.56 -70.72
C GLY A 462 10.73 15.61 -69.62
N ASP A 463 11.65 14.65 -69.73
CA ASP A 463 13.03 14.68 -69.26
C ASP A 463 13.36 14.32 -67.80
N LEU A 464 13.68 13.02 -67.64
CA LEU A 464 14.81 12.48 -66.85
C LEU A 464 16.17 13.09 -67.31
N PRO A 465 17.34 12.78 -66.71
CA PRO A 465 17.69 12.22 -65.39
C PRO A 465 18.85 13.00 -64.72
N LEU A 466 19.37 12.47 -63.59
CA LEU A 466 20.79 12.35 -63.16
C LEU A 466 20.91 12.63 -61.65
N ASP A 467 21.09 11.60 -60.82
CA ASP A 467 22.38 10.97 -60.47
C ASP A 467 23.21 11.83 -59.51
N ASN A 468 23.26 11.45 -58.22
CA ASN A 468 24.52 11.33 -57.49
C ASN A 468 24.37 10.71 -56.10
N GLN A 469 24.84 9.47 -56.03
CA GLN A 469 25.72 8.84 -55.04
C GLN A 469 26.10 9.53 -53.71
N ARG A 470 26.28 8.62 -52.72
CA ARG A 470 27.09 8.66 -51.47
C ARG A 470 26.46 9.46 -50.33
N THR A 471 26.30 8.91 -49.12
CA THR A 471 26.97 7.80 -48.41
C THR A 471 26.07 7.32 -47.29
#